data_AF-A0A3C1WD63-F1
#
_entry.id   AF-A0A3C1WD63-F1
#
_cell.length_a   1.000
_cell.length_b   1.000
_cell.length_c   1.000
_cell.angle_alpha   90.00
_cell.angle_beta   90.00
_cell.angle_gamma   90.00
#
_symmetry.space_group_name_H-M   'P 1'
#
loop_
_entity.id
_entity.type
_entity.pdbx_description
1 polymer ?
#
loop_
_entity_poly.entity_id
_entity_poly.type
_entity_poly.pdbx_seq_one_letter_code
_entity_poly.pdbx_strand_id
1 'polypeptide(L)'
;NSLEKRIAVRPAHIERLNILKNEGRLILAGPHPAIDNNEPGEAGFTGSLVVAEFDSLVDAQAWADADPYLASGAYESVVVKPFKKVLP
;
A
#
# COMPACT_ATOMS: atom_id res chain seq x y z
N ASN A 1 1.00 -1.70 -18.28
CA ASN A 1 1.16 -1.77 -16.81
C ASN A 1 1.00 -0.35 -16.24
N SER A 2 0.86 -0.15 -14.93
CA SER A 2 0.74 1.19 -14.30
C SER A 2 2.04 1.69 -13.64
N LEU A 3 3.19 1.15 -14.05
CA LEU A 3 4.49 1.34 -13.37
C LEU A 3 4.93 2.81 -13.35
N GLU A 4 4.79 3.54 -14.46
CA GLU A 4 5.15 4.96 -14.53
C GLU A 4 4.32 5.82 -13.57
N LYS A 5 3.00 5.61 -13.56
CA LYS A 5 2.07 6.28 -12.64
C LYS A 5 2.46 6.03 -11.18
N ARG A 6 2.82 4.77 -10.89
CA ARG A 6 3.30 4.37 -9.58
C ARG A 6 4.60 5.08 -9.21
N ILE A 7 5.60 5.11 -10.10
CA ILE A 7 6.88 5.76 -9.82
C ILE A 7 6.68 7.25 -9.52
N ALA A 8 5.83 7.94 -10.28
CA ALA A 8 5.60 9.38 -10.15
C ALA A 8 5.07 9.79 -8.76
N VAL A 9 4.20 8.98 -8.14
CA VAL A 9 3.60 9.31 -6.83
C VAL A 9 4.14 8.49 -5.67
N ARG A 10 5.10 7.60 -5.93
CA ARG A 10 5.72 6.75 -4.90
C ARG A 10 6.24 7.54 -3.70
N PRO A 11 6.91 8.70 -3.84
CA PRO A 11 7.36 9.47 -2.68
C PRO A 11 6.21 9.84 -1.73
N ALA A 12 5.09 10.32 -2.26
CA ALA A 12 3.92 10.69 -1.47
C ALA A 12 3.25 9.48 -0.80
N HIS A 13 3.18 8.34 -1.51
CA HIS A 13 2.70 7.10 -0.93
C HIS A 13 3.59 6.62 0.24
N ILE A 14 4.91 6.63 0.06
CA ILE A 14 5.87 6.21 1.10
C ILE A 14 5.80 7.11 2.33
N GLU A 15 5.59 8.42 2.15
CA GLU A 15 5.48 9.35 3.28
C GLU A 15 4.32 8.99 4.23
N ARG A 16 3.18 8.60 3.67
CA ARG A 16 2.01 8.17 4.46
C ARG A 16 2.29 6.89 5.26
N LEU A 17 3.10 5.98 4.70
CA LEU A 17 3.57 4.78 5.42
C LEU A 17 4.57 5.13 6.51
N ASN A 18 5.47 6.11 6.28
CA ASN A 18 6.41 6.59 7.29
C ASN A 18 5.68 7.22 8.49
N ILE A 19 4.58 7.95 8.26
CA ILE A 19 3.74 8.47 9.33
C ILE A 19 3.20 7.32 10.20
N LEU A 20 2.56 6.31 9.60
CA LEU A 20 2.07 5.13 10.34
C LEU A 20 3.21 4.39 11.07
N LYS A 21 4.39 4.30 10.46
CA LYS A 21 5.58 3.71 11.09
C LYS A 21 6.03 4.50 12.31
N ASN A 22 6.10 5.83 12.20
CA ASN A 22 6.52 6.71 13.28
C ASN A 22 5.52 6.73 14.44
N GLU A 23 4.23 6.53 14.14
CA GLU A 23 3.17 6.32 15.13
C GLU A 23 3.20 4.92 15.78
N GLY A 24 4.07 4.01 15.32
CA GLY A 24 4.12 2.63 15.80
C GLY A 24 2.96 1.75 15.32
N ARG A 25 2.16 2.23 14.36
CA ARG A 25 0.95 1.56 13.86
C ARG A 25 1.18 0.69 12.63
N LEU A 26 2.31 0.85 11.93
CA LEU A 26 2.63 0.04 10.75
C LEU A 26 3.26 -1.30 11.16
N ILE A 27 2.59 -2.41 10.81
CA ILE A 27 3.12 -3.76 11.01
C ILE A 27 4.02 -4.17 9.84
N LEU A 28 3.51 -4.06 8.62
CA LEU A 28 4.27 -4.28 7.39
C LEU A 28 3.62 -3.56 6.21
N ALA A 29 4.44 -3.23 5.20
CA ALA A 29 3.96 -2.77 3.91
C ALA A 29 4.94 -3.19 2.81
N GLY A 30 4.41 -3.51 1.63
CA GLY A 30 5.23 -3.87 0.49
C GLY A 30 4.42 -4.07 -0.79
N PRO A 31 5.05 -4.00 -1.96
CA PRO A 31 4.37 -4.32 -3.20
C PRO A 31 4.32 -5.82 -3.48
N HIS A 32 3.39 -6.22 -4.36
CA HIS A 32 3.35 -7.56 -4.96
C HIS A 32 4.02 -7.51 -6.34
N PRO A 33 5.23 -8.08 -6.53
CA PRO A 33 5.87 -8.16 -7.84
C PRO A 33 5.01 -8.93 -8.85
N ALA A 34 5.09 -8.54 -10.12
CA ALA A 34 4.35 -9.21 -11.20
C ALA A 34 4.99 -10.53 -11.66
N ILE A 35 6.23 -10.78 -11.23
CA ILE A 35 7.00 -12.00 -11.49
C ILE A 35 7.64 -12.47 -10.18
N ASP A 36 8.14 -13.70 -10.13
CA ASP A 36 8.81 -14.27 -8.95
C ASP A 36 10.23 -13.68 -8.76
N ASN A 37 10.29 -12.36 -8.52
CA ASN A 37 11.50 -11.59 -8.29
C ASN A 37 11.15 -10.29 -7.53
N ASN A 38 11.90 -9.96 -6.47
CA ASN A 38 11.74 -8.73 -5.70
C ASN A 38 12.00 -7.45 -6.53
N GLU A 39 12.80 -7.58 -7.59
CA GLU A 39 13.14 -6.52 -8.53
C GLU A 39 12.56 -6.85 -9.91
N PRO A 40 11.24 -6.69 -10.11
CA PRO A 40 10.56 -7.17 -11.33
C PRO A 40 10.88 -6.36 -12.60
N GLY A 41 11.69 -5.31 -12.51
CA GLY A 41 12.01 -4.43 -13.63
C GLY A 41 10.75 -3.88 -14.31
N GLU A 42 10.71 -3.97 -15.64
CA GLU A 42 9.58 -3.51 -16.45
C GLU A 42 8.30 -4.33 -16.25
N ALA A 43 8.38 -5.56 -15.74
CA ALA A 43 7.19 -6.35 -15.40
C ALA A 43 6.37 -5.66 -14.30
N GLY A 44 7.03 -4.86 -13.45
CA GLY A 44 6.39 -4.05 -12.45
C GLY A 44 5.68 -4.87 -11.37
N PHE A 45 4.55 -4.36 -10.90
CA PHE A 45 3.87 -4.88 -9.70
C PHE A 45 2.37 -4.95 -9.94
N THR A 46 1.71 -5.92 -9.31
CA THR A 46 0.26 -6.16 -9.43
C THR A 46 -0.56 -5.50 -8.32
N GLY A 47 0.11 -4.96 -7.30
CA GLY A 47 -0.55 -4.25 -6.21
C GLY A 47 0.38 -3.99 -5.03
N SER A 48 -0.21 -3.78 -3.86
CA SER A 48 0.52 -3.69 -2.60
C SER A 48 -0.28 -4.28 -1.46
N LEU A 49 0.42 -4.59 -0.39
CA LEU A 49 -0.14 -5.00 0.89
C LEU A 49 0.32 -4.01 1.95
N VAL A 50 -0.62 -3.60 2.80
CA VAL A 50 -0.36 -2.82 4.01
C VAL A 50 -1.11 -3.48 5.13
N VAL A 51 -0.42 -3.74 6.24
CA VAL A 51 -1.03 -4.16 7.52
C VAL A 51 -0.66 -3.11 8.55
N ALA A 52 -1.66 -2.37 9.02
CA ALA A 52 -1.49 -1.29 9.98
C ALA A 52 -2.70 -1.16 10.90
N GLU A 53 -2.51 -0.55 12.06
CA GLU A 53 -3.53 -0.34 13.08
C GLU A 53 -4.36 0.91 12.81
N PHE A 54 -5.68 0.81 12.98
CA PHE A 54 -6.63 1.92 12.87
C PHE A 54 -7.71 1.78 13.95
N ASP A 55 -8.26 2.92 14.38
CA ASP A 55 -9.30 2.96 15.42
C ASP A 55 -10.59 2.26 14.95
N SER A 56 -10.85 2.26 13.65
CA SER A 56 -12.00 1.57 13.05
C SER A 56 -11.73 1.13 11.61
N LEU A 57 -12.60 0.25 11.09
CA LEU A 57 -12.61 -0.13 9.67
C LEU A 57 -12.89 1.09 8.76
N VAL A 58 -13.69 2.04 9.23
CA VAL A 58 -14.03 3.26 8.48
C VAL A 58 -12.79 4.15 8.32
N ASP A 59 -12.00 4.33 9.38
CA ASP A 59 -10.76 5.11 9.33
C ASP A 59 -9.72 4.44 8.43
N ALA A 60 -9.63 3.11 8.47
CA ALA A 60 -8.77 2.34 7.58
C ALA A 60 -9.18 2.49 6.11
N GLN A 61 -10.48 2.45 5.81
CA GLN A 61 -11.00 2.65 4.46
C GLN A 61 -10.75 4.08 3.96
N ALA A 62 -11.05 5.10 4.78
CA ALA A 62 -10.78 6.49 4.44
C ALA A 62 -9.29 6.74 4.18
N TRP A 63 -8.41 6.13 4.98
CA TRP A 63 -6.97 6.16 4.72
C TRP A 63 -6.61 5.45 3.41
N ALA A 64 -7.17 4.28 3.10
CA ALA A 64 -6.89 3.59 1.84
C ALA A 64 -7.37 4.38 0.61
N ASP A 65 -8.56 4.99 0.68
CA ASP A 65 -9.16 5.77 -0.42
C ASP A 65 -8.40 7.06 -0.72
N ALA A 66 -7.67 7.59 0.28
CA ALA A 66 -6.82 8.76 0.13
C ALA A 66 -5.42 8.45 -0.45
N ASP A 67 -5.15 7.21 -0.89
CA ASP A 67 -3.83 6.85 -1.40
C ASP A 67 -3.47 7.52 -2.74
N PRO A 68 -2.29 8.15 -2.87
CA PRO A 68 -1.84 8.72 -4.15
C PRO A 68 -1.82 7.71 -5.30
N TYR A 69 -1.60 6.42 -5.02
CA TYR A 69 -1.71 5.38 -6.04
C TYR A 69 -3.13 5.20 -6.56
N LEU A 70 -4.16 5.38 -5.73
CA LEU A 70 -5.55 5.35 -6.21
C LEU A 70 -5.85 6.60 -7.03
N ALA A 71 -5.51 7.79 -6.52
CA ALA A 71 -5.74 9.06 -7.21
C ALA A 71 -5.02 9.17 -8.57
N SER A 72 -3.81 8.61 -8.69
CA SER A 72 -3.06 8.58 -9.95
C SER A 72 -3.53 7.49 -10.94
N GLY A 73 -4.40 6.58 -10.50
CA GLY A 73 -4.78 5.39 -11.26
C GLY A 73 -3.64 4.37 -11.37
N ALA A 74 -2.70 4.36 -10.43
CA ALA A 74 -1.73 3.28 -10.26
C ALA A 74 -2.37 2.03 -9.62
N TYR A 75 -3.31 2.25 -8.69
CA TYR A 75 -4.26 1.24 -8.22
C TYR A 75 -5.55 1.31 -9.02
N GLU A 76 -6.07 0.14 -9.39
CA GLU A 76 -7.39 0.01 -9.98
C GLU A 76 -8.49 -0.02 -8.90
N SER A 77 -8.19 -0.65 -7.76
CA SER A 77 -9.11 -0.76 -6.63
C SER A 77 -8.35 -0.94 -5.32
N VAL A 78 -9.03 -0.74 -4.20
CA VAL A 78 -8.56 -1.04 -2.85
C VAL A 78 -9.56 -1.93 -2.13
N VAL A 79 -9.07 -2.88 -1.35
CA VAL A 79 -9.89 -3.76 -0.52
C VAL A 79 -9.37 -3.71 0.90
N VAL A 80 -10.21 -3.24 1.83
CA VAL A 80 -9.85 -3.13 3.25
C VAL A 80 -10.63 -4.18 4.05
N LYS A 81 -9.91 -4.92 4.89
CA LYS A 81 -10.46 -6.00 5.72
C LYS A 81 -9.87 -5.95 7.11
N PRO A 82 -10.64 -6.25 8.16
CA PRO A 82 -10.08 -6.54 9.48
C PRO A 82 -9.07 -7.69 9.38
N PHE A 83 -7.95 -7.56 10.09
CA PHE A 83 -6.90 -8.58 10.12
C PHE A 83 -6.58 -8.95 11.57
N LYS A 84 -6.70 -10.24 11.89
CA LYS A 84 -6.24 -10.77 13.17
C LYS A 84 -4.80 -11.25 13.00
N LYS A 85 -3.85 -10.49 13.55
CA LYS A 85 -2.45 -10.92 13.63
C LYS A 85 -2.34 -12.09 14.61
N VAL A 86 -2.14 -13.30 14.08
CA VAL A 86 -1.94 -14.52 14.90
C VAL A 86 -0.46 -14.78 15.14
N LEU A 87 0.38 -14.45 14.15
CA LEU A 87 1.84 -14.51 14.18
C LEU A 87 2.40 -13.43 13.22
N PRO A 88 3.67 -13.04 13.39
CA PRO A 88 4.41 -13.13 14.64
C PRO A 88 3.78 -12.26 15.74
#